data_AF-A0A0L0MFQ8-F1
#
_entry.id   AF-A0A0L0MFQ8-F1
#
_cell.length_a   1.000
_cell.length_b   1.000
_cell.length_c   1.000
_cell.angle_alpha   90.00
_cell.angle_beta   90.00
_cell.angle_gamma   90.00
#
_symmetry.space_group_name_H-M   'P 1'
#
loop_
_entity.id
_entity.type
_entity.pdbx_description
1 polymer ?
#
loop_
_entity_poly.entity_id
_entity_poly.type
_entity_poly.pdbx_seq_one_letter_code
_entity_poly.pdbx_strand_id
1 'polypeptide(L)'
;MRVAAYRNQVDTTAADILHNELKMSAIDIVCVTYRHEPKLETFLNAMLSQTSLQFRLTIIHDGPDAEFDEVAKRYATHHPALMRFLSTNERHNDYGHTLRDVGIGLAEHEWLLLTNGDNYYCPVFVDSMLSAAAQGNAEFILCDMLHSHDKPGGRPQGRYRYFDTAPSRYSIDMGCFMVKTHIAKRVGFRDKTHDGDATYVGDLIATGEVKNVQKVAAALLVHN
;
A
#
# COMPACT_ATOMS: atom_id res chain seq x y z
N MET A 1 -27.05 50.43 -10.04
CA MET A 1 -26.08 49.43 -9.56
C MET A 1 -26.73 48.06 -9.50
N ARG A 2 -26.40 47.15 -10.41
CA ARG A 2 -26.61 45.71 -10.27
C ARG A 2 -25.27 45.05 -10.58
N VAL A 3 -24.61 44.53 -9.55
CA VAL A 3 -23.38 43.76 -9.70
C VAL A 3 -23.79 42.36 -10.15
N ALA A 4 -23.37 41.97 -11.35
CA ALA A 4 -23.52 40.62 -11.85
C ALA A 4 -22.53 39.70 -11.12
N ALA A 5 -23.04 38.60 -10.58
CA ALA A 5 -22.26 37.58 -9.90
C ALA A 5 -21.38 36.82 -10.91
N TYR A 6 -20.09 36.74 -10.63
CA TYR A 6 -19.18 35.81 -11.28
C TYR A 6 -19.54 34.37 -10.87
N ARG A 7 -19.90 33.53 -11.84
CA ARG A 7 -19.76 32.07 -11.74
C ARG A 7 -18.68 31.68 -12.74
N ASN A 8 -17.46 31.46 -12.25
CA ASN A 8 -16.47 30.70 -12.99
C ASN A 8 -16.82 29.21 -12.76
N GLN A 9 -17.68 28.67 -13.62
CA GLN A 9 -17.83 27.24 -13.76
C GLN A 9 -16.67 26.79 -14.65
N VAL A 10 -15.66 26.18 -14.04
CA VAL A 10 -14.55 25.58 -14.79
C VAL A 10 -15.12 24.33 -15.48
N ASP A 11 -15.28 24.40 -16.80
CA ASP A 11 -15.72 23.25 -17.60
C ASP A 11 -14.69 22.12 -17.46
N THR A 12 -15.06 21.10 -16.68
CA THR A 12 -14.25 19.90 -16.46
C THR A 12 -14.54 18.92 -17.60
N THR A 13 -13.51 18.43 -18.29
CA THR A 13 -13.72 17.54 -19.46
C THR A 13 -14.12 16.13 -19.02
N ALA A 14 -14.72 15.32 -19.91
CA ALA A 14 -15.01 13.92 -19.63
C ALA A 14 -13.73 13.10 -19.30
N ALA A 15 -12.59 13.49 -19.88
CA ALA A 15 -11.30 12.91 -19.56
C ALA A 15 -10.85 13.28 -18.13
N ASP A 16 -11.09 14.52 -17.69
CA ASP A 16 -10.79 14.95 -16.32
C ASP A 16 -11.71 14.27 -15.29
N ILE A 17 -12.97 14.07 -15.63
CA ILE A 17 -13.92 13.33 -14.78
C ILE A 17 -13.45 11.87 -14.64
N LEU A 18 -13.19 11.18 -15.76
CA LEU A 18 -12.72 9.79 -15.73
C LEU A 18 -11.37 9.67 -15.00
N HIS A 19 -10.46 10.62 -15.22
CA HIS A 19 -9.18 10.66 -14.52
C HIS A 19 -9.37 10.84 -13.01
N ASN A 20 -10.26 11.74 -12.59
CA ASN A 20 -10.57 11.94 -11.17
C ASN A 20 -11.29 10.73 -10.56
N GLU A 21 -12.21 10.09 -11.27
CA GLU A 21 -12.89 8.87 -10.81
C GLU A 21 -11.91 7.70 -10.66
N LEU A 22 -10.98 7.52 -11.60
CA LEU A 22 -9.90 6.54 -11.49
C LEU A 22 -8.97 6.87 -10.33
N LYS A 23 -8.65 8.17 -10.14
CA LYS A 23 -7.86 8.62 -8.99
C LYS A 23 -8.55 8.35 -7.66
N MET A 24 -9.87 8.48 -7.64
CA MET A 24 -10.72 8.20 -6.51
C MET A 24 -10.94 6.70 -6.25
N SER A 25 -10.62 5.82 -7.19
CA SER A 25 -10.92 4.38 -7.07
C SER A 25 -9.71 3.47 -7.19
N ALA A 26 -8.49 4.02 -7.14
CA ALA A 26 -7.26 3.24 -7.26
C ALA A 26 -6.40 3.29 -5.99
N ILE A 27 -5.43 2.36 -5.94
CA ILE A 27 -4.51 2.19 -4.81
C ILE A 27 -3.09 2.62 -5.25
N ASP A 28 -2.44 3.51 -4.51
CA ASP A 28 -0.98 3.58 -4.52
C ASP A 28 -0.44 2.49 -3.60
N ILE A 29 0.30 1.56 -4.17
CA ILE A 29 0.99 0.49 -3.43
C ILE A 29 2.46 0.88 -3.35
N VAL A 30 2.95 1.12 -2.15
CA VAL A 30 4.34 1.43 -1.88
C VAL A 30 5.03 0.18 -1.34
N CYS A 31 5.98 -0.34 -2.12
CA CYS A 31 6.78 -1.48 -1.75
C CYS A 31 8.18 -1.01 -1.35
N VAL A 32 8.65 -1.39 -0.15
CA VAL A 32 10.03 -1.16 0.29
C VAL A 32 10.81 -2.47 0.26
N THR A 33 12.08 -2.42 -0.17
CA THR A 33 12.88 -3.63 -0.35
C THR A 33 14.38 -3.36 -0.20
N TYR A 34 15.14 -4.42 0.11
CA TYR A 34 16.60 -4.42 0.15
C TYR A 34 17.11 -5.85 -0.02
N ARG A 35 17.85 -6.14 -1.11
CA ARG A 35 18.48 -7.44 -1.36
C ARG A 35 17.53 -8.64 -1.27
N HIS A 36 16.38 -8.53 -1.90
CA HIS A 36 15.30 -9.52 -1.88
C HIS A 36 14.94 -10.03 -3.29
N GLU A 37 15.84 -9.96 -4.26
CA GLU A 37 15.56 -10.02 -5.70
C GLU A 37 14.67 -11.20 -6.11
N PRO A 38 14.94 -12.48 -5.74
CA PRO A 38 14.06 -13.58 -6.11
C PRO A 38 12.65 -13.47 -5.49
N LYS A 39 12.56 -12.95 -4.26
CA LYS A 39 11.28 -12.71 -3.60
C LYS A 39 10.56 -11.50 -4.21
N LEU A 40 11.30 -10.46 -4.58
CA LEU A 40 10.80 -9.28 -5.28
C LEU A 40 10.21 -9.67 -6.63
N GLU A 41 10.85 -10.55 -7.39
CA GLU A 41 10.26 -11.05 -8.64
C GLU A 41 8.96 -11.84 -8.40
N THR A 42 8.89 -12.61 -7.31
CA THR A 42 7.64 -13.28 -6.92
C THR A 42 6.54 -12.26 -6.61
N PHE A 43 6.85 -11.23 -5.82
CA PHE A 43 5.96 -10.12 -5.52
C PHE A 43 5.48 -9.41 -6.80
N LEU A 44 6.41 -9.01 -7.67
CA LEU A 44 6.11 -8.27 -8.90
C LEU A 44 5.20 -9.08 -9.83
N ASN A 45 5.47 -10.38 -9.99
CA ASN A 45 4.62 -11.24 -10.81
C ASN A 45 3.23 -11.46 -10.16
N ALA A 46 3.12 -11.52 -8.83
CA ALA A 46 1.84 -11.56 -8.13
C ALA A 46 1.03 -10.26 -8.35
N MET A 47 1.71 -9.11 -8.40
CA MET A 47 1.08 -7.82 -8.71
C MET A 47 0.65 -7.72 -10.18
N LEU A 48 1.45 -8.24 -11.12
CA LEU A 48 1.05 -8.30 -12.53
C LEU A 48 -0.11 -9.27 -12.78
N SER A 49 -0.29 -10.25 -11.90
CA SER A 49 -1.36 -11.25 -11.99
C SER A 49 -2.68 -10.78 -11.38
N GLN A 50 -2.79 -9.51 -10.95
CA GLN A 50 -4.03 -9.00 -10.38
C GLN A 50 -5.15 -8.98 -11.42
N THR A 51 -6.36 -9.36 -11.01
CA THR A 51 -7.56 -9.29 -11.85
C THR A 51 -7.98 -7.85 -12.15
N SER A 52 -7.59 -6.91 -11.30
CA SER A 52 -7.73 -5.46 -11.50
C SER A 52 -6.36 -4.79 -11.45
N LEU A 53 -6.07 -3.95 -12.45
CA LEU A 53 -4.86 -3.11 -12.51
C LEU A 53 -5.15 -1.66 -12.04
N GLN A 54 -6.21 -1.44 -11.26
CA GLN A 54 -6.52 -0.14 -10.65
C GLN A 54 -5.60 0.19 -9.46
N PHE A 55 -4.30 0.16 -9.72
CA PHE A 55 -3.29 0.55 -8.76
C PHE A 55 -2.09 1.15 -9.48
N ARG A 56 -1.23 1.83 -8.72
CA ARG A 56 0.13 2.16 -9.13
C ARG A 56 1.08 1.59 -8.11
N LEU A 57 2.10 0.86 -8.56
CA LEU A 57 3.09 0.25 -7.70
C LEU A 57 4.38 1.09 -7.71
N THR A 58 4.77 1.63 -6.57
CA THR A 58 6.06 2.31 -6.38
C THR A 58 6.96 1.43 -5.53
N ILE A 59 8.05 0.96 -6.11
CA ILE A 59 9.07 0.15 -5.45
C ILE A 59 10.24 1.06 -5.09
N ILE A 60 10.65 1.05 -3.82
CA ILE A 60 11.75 1.85 -3.30
C ILE A 60 12.78 0.89 -2.69
N HIS A 61 14.00 0.89 -3.24
CA HIS A 61 15.12 0.11 -2.76
C HIS A 61 16.00 0.92 -1.79
N ASP A 62 16.40 0.31 -0.66
CA ASP A 62 17.18 0.95 0.41
C ASP A 62 18.69 0.95 0.11
N GLY A 63 19.09 1.77 -0.85
CA GLY A 63 20.48 2.00 -1.27
C GLY A 63 20.74 1.60 -2.72
N PRO A 64 21.96 1.80 -3.23
CA PRO A 64 22.35 1.34 -4.56
C PRO A 64 22.46 -0.18 -4.63
N ASP A 65 21.91 -0.81 -5.66
CA ASP A 65 22.03 -2.25 -5.91
C ASP A 65 21.89 -2.58 -7.40
N ALA A 66 22.90 -3.23 -7.97
CA ALA A 66 22.96 -3.51 -9.41
C ALA A 66 21.95 -4.58 -9.83
N GLU A 67 21.64 -5.55 -8.97
CA GLU A 67 20.66 -6.59 -9.29
C GLU A 67 19.25 -6.00 -9.27
N PHE A 68 18.96 -5.12 -8.30
CA PHE A 68 17.74 -4.32 -8.31
C PHE A 68 17.61 -3.47 -9.56
N ASP A 69 18.68 -2.79 -10.00
CA ASP A 69 18.66 -1.96 -11.21
C ASP A 69 18.32 -2.76 -12.47
N GLU A 70 18.80 -4.01 -12.58
CA GLU A 70 18.46 -4.92 -13.67
C GLU A 70 16.97 -5.33 -13.62
N VAL A 71 16.45 -5.68 -12.44
CA VAL A 71 15.02 -5.96 -12.23
C VAL A 71 14.18 -4.74 -12.60
N ALA A 72 14.52 -3.57 -12.06
CA ALA A 72 13.83 -2.31 -12.30
C ALA A 72 13.78 -1.97 -13.79
N LYS A 73 14.92 -2.07 -14.49
CA LYS A 73 14.98 -1.86 -15.94
C LYS A 73 14.04 -2.81 -16.69
N ARG A 74 14.03 -4.10 -16.33
CA ARG A 74 13.19 -5.10 -16.99
C ARG A 74 11.71 -4.79 -16.80
N TYR A 75 11.25 -4.53 -15.59
CA TYR A 75 9.83 -4.30 -15.31
C TYR A 75 9.35 -2.90 -15.75
N ALA A 76 10.12 -1.85 -15.52
CA ALA A 76 9.79 -0.49 -15.95
C ALA A 76 9.65 -0.37 -17.48
N THR A 77 10.44 -1.12 -18.24
CA THR A 77 10.34 -1.12 -19.72
C THR A 77 9.01 -1.71 -20.20
N HIS A 78 8.51 -2.76 -19.55
CA HIS A 78 7.29 -3.45 -19.97
C HIS A 78 6.01 -2.85 -19.37
N HIS A 79 6.10 -2.20 -18.20
CA HIS A 79 4.95 -1.70 -17.44
C HIS A 79 5.12 -0.26 -16.92
N PRO A 80 5.54 0.71 -17.75
CA PRO A 80 5.93 2.06 -17.29
C PRO A 80 4.79 2.87 -16.68
N ALA A 81 3.53 2.58 -17.05
CA ALA A 81 2.35 3.24 -16.49
C ALA A 81 1.91 2.65 -15.14
N LEU A 82 2.26 1.39 -14.86
CA LEU A 82 1.82 0.65 -13.67
C LEU A 82 2.86 0.68 -12.55
N MET A 83 4.15 0.67 -12.91
CA MET A 83 5.25 0.48 -11.97
C MET A 83 6.28 1.60 -12.04
N ARG A 84 6.69 2.08 -10.86
CA ARG A 84 7.77 3.04 -10.66
C ARG A 84 8.82 2.42 -9.75
N PHE A 85 10.09 2.58 -10.12
CA PHE A 85 11.23 2.09 -9.34
C PHE A 85 12.08 3.28 -8.90
N LEU A 86 12.52 3.26 -7.64
CA LEU A 86 13.37 4.26 -7.01
C LEU A 86 14.43 3.55 -6.16
N SER A 87 15.59 4.16 -6.02
CA SER A 87 16.64 3.73 -5.09
C SER A 87 17.10 4.93 -4.29
N THR A 88 17.32 4.75 -2.98
CA THR A 88 18.00 5.78 -2.18
C THR A 88 19.49 5.77 -2.48
N ASN A 89 20.15 6.91 -2.26
CA ASN A 89 21.60 7.03 -2.52
C ASN A 89 22.44 6.25 -1.52
N GLU A 90 21.88 5.97 -0.34
CA GLU A 90 22.51 5.24 0.76
C GLU A 90 21.48 4.39 1.50
N ARG A 91 21.98 3.45 2.31
CA ARG A 91 21.14 2.55 3.10
C ARG A 91 20.74 3.20 4.43
N HIS A 92 19.44 3.25 4.70
CA HIS A 92 18.88 3.81 5.94
C HIS A 92 18.92 2.83 7.11
N ASN A 93 18.94 1.51 6.85
CA ASN A 93 19.05 0.46 7.89
C ASN A 93 17.91 0.46 8.93
N ASP A 94 16.71 0.89 8.54
CA ASP A 94 15.58 1.10 9.45
C ASP A 94 14.35 0.28 9.04
N TYR A 95 14.58 -0.94 8.54
CA TYR A 95 13.52 -1.84 8.07
C TYR A 95 12.65 -1.25 6.94
N GLY A 96 13.17 -0.26 6.21
CA GLY A 96 12.47 0.45 5.14
C GLY A 96 11.51 1.52 5.63
N HIS A 97 11.51 1.86 6.92
CA HIS A 97 10.57 2.82 7.49
C HIS A 97 10.78 4.24 6.98
N THR A 98 12.01 4.66 6.66
CA THR A 98 12.27 5.94 5.98
C THR A 98 11.69 5.93 4.57
N LEU A 99 11.81 4.81 3.85
CA LEU A 99 11.29 4.67 2.50
C LEU A 99 9.75 4.66 2.47
N ARG A 100 9.10 4.11 3.50
CA ARG A 100 7.64 4.19 3.68
C ARG A 100 7.17 5.64 3.72
N ASP A 101 7.87 6.50 4.45
CA ASP A 101 7.55 7.93 4.56
C ASP A 101 7.71 8.65 3.21
N VAL A 102 8.78 8.36 2.47
CA VAL A 102 8.97 8.83 1.09
C VAL A 102 7.80 8.40 0.21
N GLY A 103 7.41 7.13 0.28
CA GLY A 103 6.29 6.59 -0.50
C GLY A 103 4.94 7.21 -0.16
N ILE A 104 4.66 7.46 1.13
CA ILE A 104 3.46 8.20 1.57
C ILE A 104 3.40 9.58 0.90
N GLY A 105 4.53 10.30 0.84
CA GLY A 105 4.62 11.60 0.18
C GLY A 105 4.30 11.55 -1.32
N LEU A 106 4.68 10.46 -2.00
CA LEU A 106 4.50 10.26 -3.43
C LEU A 106 3.09 9.76 -3.83
N ALA A 107 2.30 9.27 -2.88
CA ALA A 107 0.96 8.77 -3.16
C ALA A 107 0.00 9.88 -3.63
N GLU A 108 -0.85 9.59 -4.62
CA GLU A 108 -1.77 10.53 -5.24
C GLU A 108 -3.18 9.98 -5.38
N HIS A 109 -3.35 8.66 -5.44
CA HIS A 109 -4.64 7.99 -5.50
C HIS A 109 -5.34 8.02 -4.13
N GLU A 110 -6.64 7.71 -4.12
CA GLU A 110 -7.45 7.77 -2.90
C GLU A 110 -6.96 6.84 -1.80
N TRP A 111 -6.48 5.66 -2.17
CA TRP A 111 -6.04 4.63 -1.23
C TRP A 111 -4.53 4.46 -1.26
N LEU A 112 -3.96 4.21 -0.10
CA LEU A 112 -2.55 3.90 0.08
C LEU A 112 -2.41 2.56 0.80
N LEU A 113 -1.55 1.70 0.27
CA LEU A 113 -1.06 0.49 0.92
C LEU A 113 0.46 0.54 0.96
N LEU A 114 1.07 0.17 2.10
CA LEU A 114 2.52 -0.01 2.18
C LEU A 114 2.82 -1.49 2.37
N THR A 115 3.90 -2.01 1.77
CA THR A 115 4.26 -3.42 1.84
C THR A 115 5.77 -3.61 1.73
N ASN A 116 6.22 -4.83 1.98
CA ASN A 116 7.58 -5.27 1.74
C ASN A 116 7.69 -6.02 0.40
N GLY A 117 8.88 -6.00 -0.20
CA GLY A 117 9.19 -6.68 -1.46
C GLY A 117 9.29 -8.20 -1.37
N ASP A 118 9.16 -8.78 -0.19
CA ASP A 118 9.09 -10.23 0.02
C ASP A 118 7.68 -10.77 0.27
N ASN A 119 6.67 -9.90 0.37
CA ASN A 119 5.27 -10.30 0.41
C ASN A 119 4.77 -10.73 -0.97
N TYR A 120 3.67 -11.48 -1.04
CA TYR A 120 2.95 -11.68 -2.30
C TYR A 120 1.46 -11.82 -2.08
N TYR A 121 0.68 -11.41 -3.09
CA TYR A 121 -0.75 -11.16 -2.98
C TYR A 121 -1.54 -12.14 -3.84
N CYS A 122 -2.73 -12.53 -3.38
CA CYS A 122 -3.66 -13.29 -4.19
C CYS A 122 -4.06 -12.49 -5.45
N PRO A 123 -4.27 -13.12 -6.62
CA PRO A 123 -4.68 -12.44 -7.86
C PRO A 123 -5.92 -11.53 -7.74
N VAL A 124 -6.79 -11.78 -6.76
CA VAL A 124 -8.02 -11.02 -6.54
C VAL A 124 -7.87 -9.91 -5.49
N PHE A 125 -6.66 -9.65 -4.99
CA PHE A 125 -6.44 -8.73 -3.87
C PHE A 125 -6.95 -7.31 -4.17
N VAL A 126 -6.48 -6.69 -5.25
CA VAL A 126 -6.85 -5.30 -5.61
C VAL A 126 -8.35 -5.17 -5.81
N ASP A 127 -8.95 -6.09 -6.57
CA ASP A 127 -10.39 -6.11 -6.85
C ASP A 127 -11.23 -6.27 -5.57
N SER A 128 -10.80 -7.15 -4.66
CA SER A 128 -11.50 -7.39 -3.39
C SER A 128 -11.45 -6.17 -2.47
N MET A 129 -10.28 -5.52 -2.38
CA MET A 129 -10.08 -4.35 -1.52
C MET A 129 -10.87 -3.14 -2.06
N LEU A 130 -10.83 -2.90 -3.37
CA LEU A 130 -11.60 -1.81 -4.00
C LEU A 130 -13.10 -2.08 -4.01
N SER A 131 -13.53 -3.33 -4.17
CA SER A 131 -14.95 -3.70 -4.02
C SER A 131 -15.45 -3.43 -2.61
N ALA A 132 -14.64 -3.70 -1.59
CA ALA A 132 -14.96 -3.35 -0.21
C ALA A 132 -15.07 -1.82 -0.05
N ALA A 133 -14.15 -1.05 -0.64
CA ALA A 133 -14.18 0.40 -0.63
C ALA A 133 -15.44 0.98 -1.28
N ALA A 134 -15.91 0.40 -2.39
CA ALA A 134 -17.08 0.86 -3.11
C ALA A 134 -18.41 0.60 -2.38
N GLN A 135 -18.45 -0.36 -1.46
CA GLN A 135 -19.67 -0.75 -0.74
C GLN A 135 -19.97 0.13 0.48
N GLY A 136 -19.02 0.95 0.94
CA GLY A 136 -19.15 1.64 2.21
C GLY A 136 -18.34 2.92 2.30
N ASN A 137 -18.47 3.59 3.45
CA ASN A 137 -17.71 4.80 3.78
C ASN A 137 -16.52 4.45 4.67
N ALA A 138 -15.77 3.41 4.31
CA ALA A 138 -14.59 3.01 5.06
C ALA A 138 -13.45 4.02 4.86
N GLU A 139 -12.67 4.25 5.92
CA GLU A 139 -11.40 4.98 5.81
C GLU A 139 -10.19 4.05 5.91
N PHE A 140 -10.42 2.83 6.41
CA PHE A 140 -9.42 1.80 6.62
C PHE A 140 -10.01 0.45 6.22
N ILE A 141 -9.34 -0.26 5.33
CA ILE A 141 -9.79 -1.56 4.83
C ILE A 141 -8.65 -2.56 5.00
N LEU A 142 -8.94 -3.71 5.59
CA LEU A 142 -7.97 -4.78 5.83
C LEU A 142 -8.46 -6.13 5.34
N CYS A 143 -7.53 -7.03 5.05
CA CYS A 143 -7.77 -8.43 4.79
C CYS A 143 -6.98 -9.31 5.77
N ASP A 144 -7.26 -10.61 5.77
CA ASP A 144 -6.43 -11.58 6.50
C ASP A 144 -5.17 -11.91 5.72
N MET A 145 -4.27 -12.66 6.36
CA MET A 145 -3.04 -13.12 5.75
C MET A 145 -2.70 -14.56 6.10
N LEU A 146 -1.82 -15.17 5.31
CA LEU A 146 -0.98 -16.28 5.76
C LEU A 146 0.34 -15.70 6.26
N HIS A 147 0.82 -16.16 7.41
CA HIS A 147 2.05 -15.63 8.02
C HIS A 147 3.17 -16.67 8.00
N SER A 148 4.33 -16.34 7.42
CA SER A 148 5.49 -17.23 7.25
C SER A 148 6.19 -17.63 8.55
N HIS A 149 6.09 -16.80 9.60
CA HIS A 149 6.82 -16.97 10.85
C HIS A 149 6.19 -17.99 11.79
N ASP A 150 7.02 -18.54 12.68
CA ASP A 150 6.55 -19.26 13.85
C ASP A 150 6.13 -18.27 14.94
N LYS A 151 5.02 -18.58 15.60
CA LYS A 151 4.43 -17.78 16.67
C LYS A 151 4.21 -16.28 16.37
N PRO A 152 3.62 -15.92 15.21
CA PRO A 152 3.39 -14.53 14.84
C PRO A 152 2.48 -13.83 15.87
N GLY A 153 2.87 -12.63 16.29
CA GLY A 153 2.18 -11.90 17.36
C GLY A 153 2.11 -12.66 18.69
N GLY A 154 3.01 -13.62 18.93
CA GLY A 154 3.00 -14.47 20.12
C GLY A 154 1.99 -15.63 20.11
N ARG A 155 1.25 -15.82 19.01
CA ARG A 155 0.22 -16.87 18.89
C ARG A 155 0.86 -18.26 18.84
N PRO A 156 0.30 -19.32 19.45
CA PRO A 156 0.89 -20.67 19.39
C PRO A 156 0.60 -21.37 18.04
N GLN A 157 1.01 -20.76 16.93
CA GLN A 157 0.82 -21.28 15.57
C GLN A 157 2.17 -21.44 14.85
N GLY A 158 2.24 -22.41 13.94
CA GLY A 158 3.41 -22.61 13.06
C GLY A 158 3.36 -21.72 11.81
N ARG A 159 4.37 -21.88 10.96
CA ARG A 159 4.52 -21.18 9.68
C ARG A 159 3.38 -21.41 8.70
N TYR A 160 3.15 -20.42 7.84
CA TYR A 160 2.15 -20.41 6.75
C TYR A 160 0.75 -20.80 7.21
N ARG A 161 0.36 -20.32 8.39
CA ARG A 161 -1.00 -20.51 8.92
C ARG A 161 -1.83 -19.25 8.70
N TYR A 162 -3.14 -19.47 8.56
CA TYR A 162 -4.13 -18.41 8.57
C TYR A 162 -3.94 -17.53 9.80
N PHE A 163 -3.93 -16.22 9.56
CA PHE A 163 -3.77 -15.20 10.56
C PHE A 163 -4.94 -14.24 10.46
N ASP A 164 -5.83 -14.31 11.45
CA ASP A 164 -6.94 -13.40 11.62
C ASP A 164 -6.40 -12.02 12.02
N THR A 165 -6.55 -11.04 11.12
CA THR A 165 -6.01 -9.68 11.29
C THR A 165 -7.01 -8.76 12.00
N ALA A 166 -6.48 -7.82 12.77
CA ALA A 166 -7.25 -6.75 13.42
C ALA A 166 -6.36 -5.50 13.51
N PRO A 167 -6.92 -4.27 13.47
CA PRO A 167 -6.16 -3.02 13.51
C PRO A 167 -5.61 -2.76 14.93
N SER A 168 -4.72 -3.63 15.39
CA SER A 168 -4.19 -3.65 16.75
C SER A 168 -2.83 -4.33 16.79
N ARG A 169 -2.03 -3.99 17.81
CA ARG A 169 -0.70 -4.56 18.01
C ARG A 169 -0.76 -6.08 18.06
N TYR A 170 0.25 -6.73 17.47
CA TYR A 170 0.36 -8.19 17.33
C TYR A 170 -0.71 -8.87 16.46
N SER A 171 -1.55 -8.09 15.77
CA SER A 171 -2.63 -8.61 14.94
C SER A 171 -2.72 -7.96 13.57
N ILE A 172 -1.69 -7.25 13.13
CA ILE A 172 -1.66 -6.54 11.85
C ILE A 172 -0.29 -6.69 11.21
N ASP A 173 -0.23 -6.52 9.89
CA ASP A 173 0.98 -6.26 9.12
C ASP A 173 0.72 -5.07 8.18
N MET A 174 1.77 -4.38 7.74
CA MET A 174 1.64 -3.27 6.80
C MET A 174 0.96 -3.67 5.48
N GLY A 175 1.28 -4.87 4.96
CA GLY A 175 0.78 -5.32 3.66
C GLY A 175 -0.69 -5.73 3.66
N CYS A 176 -1.33 -5.89 4.83
CA CYS A 176 -2.68 -6.46 4.90
C CYS A 176 -3.79 -5.39 4.91
N PHE A 177 -3.46 -4.10 4.76
CA PHE A 177 -4.46 -3.04 4.79
C PHE A 177 -4.14 -1.89 3.83
N MET A 178 -5.20 -1.18 3.45
CA MET A 178 -5.13 0.12 2.79
C MET A 178 -5.91 1.15 3.59
N VAL A 179 -5.48 2.41 3.51
CA VAL A 179 -6.07 3.55 4.22
C VAL A 179 -6.23 4.72 3.25
N LYS A 180 -7.17 5.62 3.52
CA LYS A 180 -7.29 6.85 2.74
C LYS A 180 -5.97 7.63 2.78
N THR A 181 -5.44 7.95 1.61
CA THR A 181 -4.12 8.58 1.43
C THR A 181 -3.97 9.89 2.20
N HIS A 182 -5.03 10.69 2.32
CA HIS A 182 -4.96 11.95 3.07
C HIS A 182 -4.71 11.73 4.58
N ILE A 183 -5.21 10.64 5.17
CA ILE A 183 -4.98 10.28 6.57
C ILE A 183 -3.53 9.81 6.73
N ALA A 184 -3.07 8.92 5.83
CA ALA A 184 -1.69 8.47 5.81
C ALA A 184 -0.69 9.63 5.72
N LYS A 185 -0.92 10.59 4.81
CA LYS A 185 -0.08 11.78 4.66
C LYS A 185 -0.07 12.68 5.89
N ARG A 186 -1.20 12.78 6.61
CA ARG A 186 -1.28 13.57 7.85
C ARG A 186 -0.42 12.98 8.96
N VAL A 187 -0.38 11.65 9.04
CA VAL A 187 0.32 10.92 10.10
C VAL A 187 1.80 10.72 9.78
N GLY A 188 2.14 10.45 8.51
CA GLY A 188 3.48 10.05 8.10
C GLY A 188 3.90 8.70 8.72
N PHE A 189 5.19 8.37 8.66
CA PHE A 189 5.71 7.13 9.26
C PHE A 189 6.81 7.42 10.29
N ARG A 190 6.43 7.73 11.53
CA ARG A 190 7.39 8.18 12.55
C ARG A 190 8.18 7.08 13.25
N ASP A 191 7.62 5.89 13.40
CA ASP A 191 8.25 4.80 14.15
C ASP A 191 9.26 4.07 13.26
N LYS A 192 10.53 4.04 13.68
CA LYS A 192 11.62 3.37 12.96
C LYS A 192 12.06 2.07 13.64
N THR A 193 11.29 1.58 14.62
CA THR A 193 11.55 0.33 15.33
C THR A 193 10.93 -0.88 14.62
N HIS A 194 11.21 -2.08 15.11
CA HIS A 194 10.68 -3.32 14.56
C HIS A 194 9.13 -3.33 14.49
N ASP A 195 8.44 -2.79 15.51
CA ASP A 195 6.97 -2.82 15.62
C ASP A 195 6.30 -1.57 15.02
N GLY A 196 6.92 -0.97 14.00
CA GLY A 196 6.45 0.29 13.40
C GLY A 196 5.07 0.17 12.73
N ASP A 197 4.67 -1.03 12.32
CA ASP A 197 3.36 -1.36 11.76
C ASP A 197 2.21 -1.08 12.74
N ALA A 198 2.30 -1.60 13.96
CA ALA A 198 1.30 -1.41 15.00
C ALA A 198 1.25 0.04 15.48
N THR A 199 2.41 0.70 15.55
CA THR A 199 2.47 2.12 15.90
C THR A 199 1.82 2.98 14.81
N TYR A 200 2.09 2.71 13.53
CA TYR A 200 1.47 3.42 12.42
C TYR A 200 -0.05 3.27 12.41
N VAL A 201 -0.58 2.06 12.62
CA VAL A 201 -2.04 1.85 12.76
C VAL A 201 -2.61 2.61 13.95
N GLY A 202 -1.91 2.62 15.09
CA GLY A 202 -2.30 3.40 16.26
C GLY A 202 -2.37 4.90 15.96
N ASP A 203 -1.38 5.43 15.24
CA ASP A 203 -1.33 6.84 14.85
C ASP A 203 -2.45 7.19 13.83
N LEU A 204 -2.75 6.31 12.87
CA LEU A 204 -3.89 6.45 11.95
C LEU A 204 -5.21 6.56 12.71
N ILE A 205 -5.46 5.67 13.68
CA ILE A 205 -6.68 5.68 14.49
C ILE A 205 -6.74 6.93 15.38
N ALA A 206 -5.61 7.35 15.94
CA ALA A 206 -5.53 8.51 16.83
C ALA A 206 -5.90 9.84 16.15
N THR A 207 -5.92 9.91 14.81
CA THR A 207 -6.43 11.07 14.07
C THR A 207 -7.91 11.37 14.32
N GLY A 208 -8.71 10.35 14.69
CA GLY A 208 -10.17 10.44 14.76
C GLY A 208 -10.87 10.51 13.39
N GLU A 209 -10.12 10.43 12.28
CA GLU A 209 -10.67 10.40 10.92
C GLU A 209 -11.03 8.98 10.48
N VAL A 210 -10.33 7.97 11.00
CA VAL A 210 -10.70 6.57 10.82
C VAL A 210 -11.90 6.24 11.70
N LYS A 211 -13.10 6.32 11.12
CA LYS A 211 -14.37 6.05 11.81
C LYS A 211 -14.90 4.67 11.48
N ASN A 212 -14.66 4.22 10.25
CA ASN A 212 -15.15 2.97 9.72
C ASN A 212 -13.97 2.12 9.27
N VAL A 213 -13.79 1.00 9.98
CA VAL A 213 -12.87 -0.06 9.58
C VAL A 213 -13.69 -1.16 8.92
N GLN A 214 -13.35 -1.52 7.69
CA GLN A 214 -13.98 -2.62 6.97
C GLN A 214 -13.01 -3.76 6.75
N LYS A 215 -13.48 -4.99 6.94
CA LYS A 215 -12.67 -6.19 6.78
C LYS A 215 -13.15 -7.02 5.60
N VAL A 216 -12.25 -7.35 4.69
CA VAL A 216 -12.41 -8.42 3.72
C VAL A 216 -12.02 -9.71 4.42
N ALA A 217 -13.01 -10.54 4.77
CA ALA A 217 -12.82 -11.77 5.54
C ALA A 217 -12.24 -12.92 4.69
N ALA A 218 -11.04 -12.69 4.13
CA ALA A 218 -10.29 -13.63 3.32
C ALA A 218 -8.79 -13.39 3.48
N ALA A 219 -8.00 -14.47 3.46
CA ALA A 219 -6.54 -14.39 3.43
C ALA A 219 -6.07 -14.05 2.01
N LEU A 220 -5.74 -12.78 1.78
CA LEU A 220 -5.37 -12.27 0.45
C LEU A 220 -3.89 -11.88 0.33
N LEU A 221 -3.17 -11.95 1.45
CA LEU A 221 -1.74 -11.68 1.55
C LEU A 221 -1.01 -12.92 2.07
N VAL A 222 0.17 -13.18 1.54
CA VAL A 222 1.19 -13.95 2.25
C VAL A 222 2.28 -13.01 2.74
N HIS A 223 2.35 -12.88 4.07
CA HIS A 223 3.35 -12.08 4.75
C HIS A 223 4.58 -12.95 5.05
N ASN A 224 5.76 -12.48 4.64
CA ASN A 224 7.00 -13.25 4.74
C ASN A 224 8.03 -12.69 5.71
#